data_AF-A0A8J7XT62-F1
#
_entry.id   AF-A0A8J7XT62-F1
#
_cell.length_a   1.000
_cell.length_b   1.000
_cell.length_c   1.000
_cell.angle_alpha   90.00
_cell.angle_beta   90.00
_cell.angle_gamma   90.00
#
_symmetry.space_group_name_H-M   'P 1'
#
loop_
_entity.id
_entity.type
_entity.pdbx_description
1 polymer ?
#
loop_
_entity_poly.entity_id
_entity_poly.type
_entity_poly.pdbx_seq_one_letter_code
_entity_poly.pdbx_strand_id
1 'polypeptide(L)'
;YEEPLTGEQYRKLELGPAPIDFDNTIQSLETQSKIVKLEVHYHGHPQERFISLDEPDVSLLSARQLEVINETLERLSSMNATQISAFSHQDMPWKATEDKEIIDYELVFYRDPLTSVREYE
;
A
#
# COMPACT_ATOMS: atom_id res chain seq x y z
N TYR A 1 -15.53 5.59 3.32
CA TYR A 1 -15.66 6.02 1.93
C TYR A 1 -15.65 4.82 1.01
N GLU A 2 -16.24 4.94 -0.18
CA GLU A 2 -16.48 3.82 -1.10
C GLU A 2 -15.83 4.07 -2.47
N GLU A 3 -14.67 4.74 -2.47
CA GLU A 3 -13.92 5.10 -3.67
C GLU A 3 -12.45 4.69 -3.51
N PRO A 4 -11.82 4.11 -4.54
CA PRO A 4 -10.40 3.76 -4.49
C PRO A 4 -9.51 5.01 -4.55
N LEU A 5 -8.38 4.99 -3.86
CA LEU A 5 -7.43 6.11 -3.87
C LEU A 5 -6.61 6.18 -5.18
N THR A 6 -6.10 5.04 -5.65
CA THR A 6 -5.26 4.93 -6.86
C THR A 6 -5.99 4.32 -8.05
N GLY A 7 -7.03 3.51 -7.82
CA GLY A 7 -7.68 2.69 -8.86
C GLY A 7 -6.82 1.52 -9.36
N GLU A 8 -5.69 1.25 -8.71
CA GLU A 8 -4.78 0.14 -9.04
C GLU A 8 -5.41 -1.22 -8.74
N GLN A 9 -4.97 -2.26 -9.43
CA GLN A 9 -5.36 -3.63 -9.11
C GLN A 9 -4.34 -4.26 -8.17
N TYR A 10 -4.83 -4.95 -7.14
CA TYR A 10 -3.99 -5.60 -6.16
C TYR A 10 -4.11 -7.11 -6.28
N ARG A 11 -2.97 -7.80 -6.24
CA ARG A 11 -2.90 -9.27 -6.25
C ARG A 11 -2.61 -9.79 -4.85
N LYS A 12 -3.27 -10.89 -4.46
CA LYS A 12 -2.89 -11.64 -3.26
C LYS A 12 -1.54 -12.34 -3.47
N LEU A 13 -0.57 -12.06 -2.61
CA LEU A 13 0.71 -12.76 -2.55
C LEU A 13 0.98 -13.27 -1.13
N GLU A 14 1.95 -14.18 -1.02
CA GLU A 14 2.39 -14.81 0.24
C GLU A 14 2.81 -13.79 1.31
N LEU A 15 3.40 -12.66 0.93
CA LEU A 15 3.85 -11.63 1.88
C LEU A 15 2.85 -10.49 2.08
N GLY A 16 1.69 -10.55 1.43
CA GLY A 16 0.62 -9.55 1.53
C GLY A 16 0.07 -9.15 0.15
N PRO A 17 -0.90 -8.23 0.11
CA PRO A 17 -1.40 -7.70 -1.16
C PRO A 17 -0.35 -6.79 -1.81
N ALA A 18 -0.16 -6.89 -3.13
CA ALA A 18 0.76 -6.04 -3.88
C ALA A 18 0.11 -5.48 -5.15
N PRO A 19 0.41 -4.23 -5.55
CA PRO A 19 -0.09 -3.64 -6.78
C PRO A 19 0.54 -4.31 -8.01
N ILE A 20 -0.23 -4.43 -9.10
CA ILE A 20 0.20 -5.16 -10.31
C ILE A 20 1.19 -4.34 -11.13
N ASP A 21 0.92 -3.05 -11.29
CA ASP A 21 1.75 -2.17 -12.13
C ASP A 21 2.89 -1.47 -11.36
N PHE A 22 3.29 -2.01 -10.20
CA PHE A 22 4.35 -1.44 -9.38
C PHE A 22 5.66 -1.28 -10.15
N ASP A 23 6.16 -2.38 -10.74
CA ASP A 23 7.46 -2.39 -11.42
C ASP A 23 7.46 -1.43 -12.64
N ASN A 24 6.36 -1.43 -13.40
CA ASN A 24 6.16 -0.51 -14.53
C ASN A 24 6.18 0.96 -14.07
N THR A 25 5.51 1.24 -12.95
CA THR A 25 5.44 2.58 -12.36
C THR A 25 6.82 3.04 -11.89
N ILE A 26 7.55 2.20 -11.14
CA ILE A 26 8.90 2.50 -10.67
C ILE A 26 9.85 2.74 -11.85
N GLN A 27 9.84 1.86 -12.86
CA GLN A 27 10.68 2.02 -14.05
C GLN A 27 10.38 3.35 -14.79
N SER A 28 9.11 3.72 -14.89
CA SER A 28 8.70 4.99 -15.50
C SER A 28 9.21 6.19 -14.71
N LEU A 29 9.09 6.16 -13.37
CA LEU A 29 9.59 7.21 -12.48
C LEU A 29 11.12 7.34 -12.54
N GLU A 30 11.85 6.23 -12.59
CA GLU A 30 13.31 6.22 -12.76
C GLU A 30 13.72 6.79 -14.13
N THR A 31 13.05 6.38 -15.21
CA THR A 31 13.31 6.89 -16.56
C THR A 31 13.05 8.39 -16.66
N GLN A 32 12.04 8.88 -15.95
CA GLN A 32 11.73 10.31 -15.82
C GLN A 32 12.65 11.06 -14.85
N SER A 33 13.62 10.38 -14.22
CA SER A 33 14.50 10.94 -13.19
C SER A 33 13.74 11.58 -12.01
N LYS A 34 12.57 11.04 -11.66
CA LYS A 34 11.77 11.50 -10.52
C LYS A 34 12.14 10.82 -9.21
N ILE A 35 12.67 9.60 -9.29
CA ILE A 35 13.14 8.84 -8.14
C ILE A 35 14.52 8.23 -8.43
N VAL A 36 15.22 7.85 -7.38
CA VAL A 36 16.36 6.95 -7.43
C VAL A 36 16.10 5.72 -6.56
N LYS A 37 16.34 4.54 -7.11
CA LYS A 37 16.35 3.27 -6.36
C LYS A 37 17.75 3.02 -5.79
N LEU A 38 17.81 2.75 -4.49
CA LEU A 38 19.05 2.45 -3.75
C LEU A 38 18.90 1.12 -3.02
N GLU A 39 19.96 0.33 -3.00
CA GLU A 39 20.06 -0.83 -2.12
C GLU A 39 20.83 -0.42 -0.86
N VAL A 40 20.23 -0.63 0.31
CA VAL A 40 20.88 -0.40 1.61
C VAL A 40 20.85 -1.67 2.44
N HIS A 41 21.89 -1.90 3.24
CA HIS A 41 21.90 -3.02 4.17
C HIS A 41 21.36 -2.58 5.52
N TYR A 42 20.26 -3.18 5.97
CA TYR A 42 19.64 -2.90 7.26
C TYR A 42 19.51 -4.20 8.06
N HIS A 43 20.14 -4.25 9.23
CA HIS A 43 20.25 -5.47 10.06
C HIS A 43 20.71 -6.73 9.29
N GLY A 44 21.63 -6.57 8.33
CA GLY A 44 22.16 -7.69 7.54
C GLY A 44 21.26 -8.14 6.39
N HIS A 45 20.15 -7.46 6.14
CA HIS A 45 19.27 -7.72 5.01
C HIS A 45 19.36 -6.58 3.98
N PRO A 46 19.43 -6.89 2.67
CA PRO A 46 19.30 -5.88 1.64
C PRO A 46 17.88 -5.32 1.66
N GLN A 47 17.77 -4.00 1.60
CA GLN A 47 16.52 -3.26 1.53
C GLN A 47 16.60 -2.33 0.32
N GLU A 48 15.61 -2.43 -0.56
CA GLU A 48 15.41 -1.46 -1.63
C GLU A 48 14.72 -0.21 -1.05
N ARG A 49 15.28 0.95 -1.34
CA ARG A 49 14.73 2.25 -0.96
C ARG A 49 14.55 3.11 -2.20
N PHE A 50 13.40 3.74 -2.30
CA PHE A 50 13.09 4.71 -3.35
C PHE A 50 13.14 6.11 -2.74
N ILE A 51 14.00 6.97 -3.29
CA ILE A 51 14.15 8.35 -2.84
C ILE A 51 13.64 9.28 -3.94
N SER A 52 12.73 10.19 -3.59
CA SER A 52 12.25 11.24 -4.50
C SER A 52 13.39 12.21 -4.81
N LEU A 53 13.59 12.53 -6.09
CA LEU A 53 14.61 13.48 -6.54
C LEU A 53 14.07 14.92 -6.57
N ASP A 54 12.76 15.07 -6.72
CA ASP A 54 12.02 16.33 -6.64
C ASP A 54 10.86 16.22 -5.65
N GLU A 55 10.30 17.36 -5.23
CA GLU A 55 9.11 17.38 -4.37
C GLU A 55 7.88 16.94 -5.18
N PRO A 56 7.13 15.91 -4.72
CA PRO A 56 5.95 15.44 -5.44
C PRO A 56 4.85 16.50 -5.43
N ASP A 57 4.16 16.68 -6.56
CA ASP A 57 3.01 17.57 -6.65
C ASP A 57 1.79 16.96 -5.94
N VAL A 58 1.64 17.28 -4.66
CA VAL A 58 0.53 16.83 -3.83
C VAL A 58 -0.79 17.54 -4.16
N SER A 59 -0.80 18.57 -5.00
CA SER A 59 -2.04 19.26 -5.41
C SER A 59 -2.95 18.37 -6.27
N LEU A 60 -2.40 17.28 -6.83
CA LEU A 60 -3.13 16.23 -7.52
C LEU A 60 -4.02 15.40 -6.58
N LEU A 61 -3.80 15.47 -5.28
CA LEU A 61 -4.57 14.79 -4.26
C LEU A 61 -5.56 15.75 -3.60
N SER A 62 -6.79 15.29 -3.40
CA SER A 62 -7.75 16.03 -2.57
C SER A 62 -7.30 16.06 -1.11
N ALA A 63 -7.75 17.07 -0.35
CA ALA A 63 -7.50 17.16 1.09
C ALA A 63 -7.87 15.87 1.84
N ARG A 64 -8.98 15.23 1.43
CA ARG A 64 -9.44 13.96 2.00
C ARG A 64 -8.52 12.77 1.65
N GLN A 65 -7.99 12.69 0.43
CA GLN A 65 -7.02 11.64 0.10
C GLN A 65 -5.72 11.82 0.90
N LEU A 66 -5.27 13.05 1.10
CA LEU A 66 -4.12 13.36 1.95
C LEU A 66 -4.35 12.97 3.41
N GLU A 67 -5.53 13.26 3.95
CA GLU A 67 -5.93 12.83 5.31
C GLU A 67 -5.85 11.31 5.46
N VAL A 68 -6.45 10.54 4.53
CA VAL A 68 -6.40 9.08 4.54
C VAL A 68 -4.96 8.54 4.48
N ILE A 69 -4.09 9.17 3.67
CA ILE A 69 -2.68 8.79 3.59
C ILE A 69 -1.98 9.04 4.94
N ASN A 70 -2.16 10.22 5.53
CA ASN A 70 -1.53 10.59 6.80
C ASN A 70 -2.00 9.69 7.95
N GLU A 71 -3.31 9.45 8.10
CA GLU A 71 -3.85 8.54 9.12
C GLU A 71 -3.31 7.11 8.95
N THR A 72 -3.19 6.64 7.70
CA THR A 72 -2.62 5.31 7.41
C THR A 72 -1.15 5.24 7.81
N LEU A 73 -0.36 6.28 7.52
CA LEU A 73 1.03 6.37 7.93
C LEU A 73 1.17 6.42 9.45
N GLU A 74 0.40 7.24 10.15
CA GLU A 74 0.42 7.32 11.61
C GLU A 74 0.11 5.96 12.25
N ARG A 75 -0.94 5.27 11.76
CA ARG A 75 -1.36 3.98 12.29
C ARG A 75 -0.34 2.86 12.08
N LEU A 76 0.37 2.86 10.95
CA LEU A 76 1.21 1.73 10.54
C LEU A 76 2.72 1.99 10.71
N SER A 77 3.16 3.23 10.88
CA SER A 77 4.58 3.62 10.90
C SER A 77 5.41 2.97 12.02
N SER A 78 4.79 2.54 13.12
CA SER A 78 5.47 1.84 14.21
C SER A 78 5.66 0.35 13.97
N MET A 79 5.06 -0.22 12.91
CA MET A 79 5.12 -1.64 12.59
C MET A 79 6.31 -1.96 11.68
N ASN A 80 6.99 -3.07 11.94
CA ASN A 80 7.97 -3.62 11.00
C ASN A 80 7.29 -4.44 9.88
N ALA A 81 8.06 -4.86 8.87
CA ALA A 81 7.55 -5.61 7.72
C ALA A 81 6.78 -6.89 8.11
N THR A 82 7.27 -7.65 9.10
CA THR A 82 6.60 -8.86 9.59
C THR A 82 5.25 -8.52 10.23
N GLN A 83 5.17 -7.45 11.00
CA GLN A 83 3.93 -6.99 11.63
C GLN A 83 2.92 -6.46 10.60
N ILE A 84 3.37 -5.66 9.63
CA ILE A 84 2.52 -5.16 8.53
C ILE A 84 1.98 -6.33 7.71
N SER A 85 2.83 -7.30 7.38
CA SER A 85 2.41 -8.51 6.67
C SER A 85 1.34 -9.25 7.48
N ALA A 86 1.62 -9.58 8.75
CA ALA A 86 0.64 -10.25 9.62
C ALA A 86 -0.68 -9.47 9.79
N PHE A 87 -0.64 -8.13 9.79
CA PHE A 87 -1.83 -7.28 9.84
C PHE A 87 -2.63 -7.38 8.53
N SER A 88 -1.99 -7.26 7.37
CA SER A 88 -2.67 -7.39 6.06
C SER A 88 -3.31 -8.75 5.84
N HIS A 89 -2.73 -9.83 6.39
CA HIS A 89 -3.30 -11.18 6.33
C HIS A 89 -4.57 -11.34 7.18
N GLN A 90 -4.84 -10.40 8.08
CA GLN A 90 -6.08 -10.35 8.83
C GLN A 90 -7.23 -9.69 8.04
N ASP A 91 -6.92 -8.98 6.95
CA ASP A 91 -7.92 -8.23 6.20
C ASP A 91 -8.82 -9.15 5.36
N MET A 92 -10.13 -8.87 5.36
CA MET A 92 -11.12 -9.71 4.68
C MET A 92 -10.88 -9.84 3.16
N PRO A 93 -10.56 -8.76 2.43
CA PRO A 93 -10.20 -8.86 1.01
C PRO A 93 -9.06 -9.85 0.76
N TRP A 94 -7.99 -9.80 1.56
CA TRP A 94 -6.87 -10.73 1.39
C TRP A 94 -7.26 -12.17 1.75
N LYS A 95 -8.05 -12.37 2.79
CA LYS A 95 -8.51 -13.71 3.23
C LYS A 95 -9.40 -14.39 2.19
N ALA A 96 -10.34 -13.64 1.61
CA ALA A 96 -11.35 -14.19 0.70
C ALA A 96 -10.87 -14.36 -0.74
N THR A 97 -9.78 -13.69 -1.14
CA THR A 97 -9.16 -13.87 -2.46
C THR A 97 -8.30 -15.15 -2.53
N GLU A 98 -8.32 -15.84 -3.67
CA GLU A 98 -7.46 -17.00 -3.93
C GLU A 98 -5.99 -16.59 -4.15
N ASP A 99 -5.05 -17.49 -3.91
CA ASP A 99 -3.63 -17.18 -4.09
C ASP A 99 -3.33 -16.72 -5.52
N LYS A 100 -2.59 -15.60 -5.65
CA LYS A 100 -2.23 -14.95 -6.93
C LYS A 100 -3.38 -14.36 -7.75
N GLU A 101 -4.61 -14.41 -7.24
CA GLU A 101 -5.75 -13.76 -7.87
C GLU A 101 -5.85 -12.28 -7.50
N ILE A 102 -6.65 -11.57 -8.29
CA ILE A 102 -6.96 -10.15 -8.09
C ILE A 102 -7.91 -10.02 -6.91
N ILE A 103 -7.58 -9.08 -6.02
CA ILE A 103 -8.42 -8.74 -4.88
C ILE A 103 -9.58 -7.88 -5.37
N ASP A 104 -10.80 -8.35 -5.14
CA ASP A 104 -12.01 -7.59 -5.42
C ASP A 104 -12.19 -6.48 -4.38
N TYR A 105 -12.32 -5.24 -4.87
CA TYR A 105 -12.55 -4.07 -4.03
C TYR A 105 -13.83 -4.18 -3.21
N GLU A 106 -14.86 -4.87 -3.69
CA GLU A 106 -16.13 -5.03 -2.96
C GLU A 106 -15.96 -5.81 -1.65
N LEU A 107 -14.88 -6.58 -1.51
CA LEU A 107 -14.59 -7.31 -0.28
C LEU A 107 -14.29 -6.38 0.91
N VAL A 108 -13.99 -5.10 0.66
CA VAL A 108 -13.76 -4.12 1.74
C VAL A 108 -15.00 -3.87 2.59
N PHE A 109 -16.20 -4.14 2.05
CA PHE A 109 -17.47 -4.00 2.77
C PHE A 109 -17.70 -5.09 3.83
N TYR A 110 -16.88 -6.14 3.81
CA TYR A 110 -16.95 -7.27 4.74
C TYR A 110 -15.81 -7.25 5.78
N ARG A 111 -15.08 -6.13 5.88
CA ARG A 111 -14.02 -5.94 6.87
C ARG A 111 -14.56 -5.95 8.29
N ASP A 112 -13.82 -6.60 9.17
CA ASP A 112 -14.08 -6.54 10.61
C ASP A 112 -13.56 -5.21 11.21
N PRO A 113 -13.92 -4.87 12.46
CA PRO A 113 -13.50 -3.61 13.09
C PRO A 113 -11.98 -3.40 13.21
N LEU A 114 -11.16 -4.46 13.13
CA LEU A 114 -9.71 -4.32 13.25
C LEU A 114 -9.10 -3.67 12.00
N THR A 115 -9.61 -4.03 10.81
CA THR A 115 -9.10 -3.51 9.53
C THR A 115 -10.02 -2.48 8.88
N SER A 116 -11.23 -2.31 9.42
CA SER A 116 -12.16 -1.26 9.02
C SER A 116 -11.82 0.08 9.68
N VAL A 117 -12.00 1.16 8.93
CA VAL A 117 -12.02 2.54 9.45
C VAL A 117 -13.45 3.01 9.75
N ARG A 118 -14.45 2.13 9.62
CA ARG A 118 -15.85 2.46 9.98
C ARG A 118 -15.98 2.42 11.50
N GLU A 119 -16.36 3.54 12.09
CA GLU A 119 -16.96 3.54 13.42
C GLU A 119 -18.40 3.03 13.29
N TYR A 120 -18.74 1.98 14.04
CA TYR A 120 -20.11 1.52 14.17
C TYR A 120 -20.77 2.37 15.27
N GLU A 121 -21.85 3.10 14.93
CA GLU A 121 -22.76 3.68 15.93
C GLU A 121 -23.56 2.59 16.65
#